data_AF-X1GQ24-F1
#
_entry.id   AF-X1GQ24-F1
#
_cell.length_a   1.000
_cell.length_b   1.000
_cell.length_c   1.000
_cell.angle_alpha   90.00
_cell.angle_beta   90.00
_cell.angle_gamma   90.00
#
_symmetry.space_group_name_H-M   'P 1'
#
loop_
_entity.id
_entity.type
_entity.pdbx_description
1 polymer ?
#
loop_
_entity_poly.entity_id
_entity_poly.type
_entity_poly.pdbx_seq_one_letter_code
_entity_poly.pdbx_strand_id
1 'polypeptide(L)'
;MHLGTDAICIAATPPSSQPTTTSEDGLITNEWGMVFIDAGLYNELYSFPLAQAETVKDIEKYPFFDPFDKSRFSLAYQTARKHGESVGIIGDLECSIFETSWYLTGLEKFLMDIMMEKPYLEALLDRVAWINTETGKELIRA
;
A
#
# COMPACT_ATOMS: atom_id res chain seq x y z
N MET A 1 -12.78 36.26 3.39
CA MET A 1 -11.70 35.48 4.01
C MET A 1 -11.54 34.22 3.19
N HIS A 2 -10.50 34.11 2.36
CA HIS A 2 -10.16 32.83 1.72
C HIS A 2 -9.27 32.07 2.69
N LEU A 3 -9.78 30.98 3.23
CA LEU A 3 -8.94 29.99 3.92
C LEU A 3 -8.20 29.25 2.82
N GLY A 4 -6.91 29.58 2.63
CA GLY A 4 -6.03 28.84 1.73
C GLY A 4 -5.62 27.50 2.36
N THR A 5 -4.96 26.66 1.57
CA THR A 5 -4.39 25.40 2.03
C THR A 5 -2.91 25.61 2.36
N ASP A 6 -2.50 25.34 3.60
CA ASP A 6 -1.11 25.52 4.05
C ASP A 6 -0.20 24.33 3.69
N ALA A 7 -0.79 23.16 3.41
CA ALA A 7 -0.06 21.95 3.02
C ALA A 7 -0.88 21.03 2.11
N ILE A 8 -0.20 20.30 1.22
CA ILE A 8 -0.81 19.26 0.39
C ILE A 8 -0.13 17.90 0.61
N CYS A 9 -0.88 16.83 0.42
CA CYS A 9 -0.35 15.47 0.47
C CYS A 9 0.11 14.99 -0.90
N ILE A 10 1.20 14.23 -0.92
CA ILE A 10 1.67 13.45 -2.06
C ILE A 10 1.80 11.99 -1.63
N ALA A 11 1.44 11.06 -2.50
CA ALA A 11 1.51 9.64 -2.23
C ALA A 11 2.16 8.90 -3.41
N ALA A 12 2.65 7.69 -3.15
CA ALA A 12 3.04 6.79 -4.20
C ALA A 12 1.80 6.20 -4.88
N THR A 13 1.86 6.02 -6.20
CA THR A 13 0.84 5.31 -6.98
C THR A 13 1.25 3.86 -7.20
N PRO A 14 0.33 2.99 -7.64
CA PRO A 14 0.69 1.69 -8.19
C PRO A 14 1.76 1.82 -9.27
N PRO A 15 2.74 0.90 -9.35
CA PRO A 15 3.73 0.92 -10.41
C PRO A 15 3.08 0.61 -11.76
N SER A 16 3.63 1.15 -12.85
CA SER A 16 3.12 0.88 -14.20
C SER A 16 3.22 -0.60 -14.60
N SER A 17 4.09 -1.37 -13.94
CA SER A 17 4.23 -2.81 -14.12
C SER A 17 3.12 -3.63 -13.44
N GLN A 18 2.48 -3.09 -12.40
CA GLN A 18 1.37 -3.71 -11.66
C GLN A 18 0.31 -2.64 -11.34
N PRO A 19 -0.41 -2.11 -12.35
CA PRO A 19 -1.41 -1.08 -12.13
C PRO A 19 -2.63 -1.66 -11.40
N THR A 20 -3.38 -0.78 -10.72
CA THR A 20 -4.72 -1.15 -10.27
C THR A 20 -5.61 -1.46 -11.48
N THR A 21 -6.34 -2.57 -11.41
CA THR A 21 -7.23 -3.02 -12.49
C THR A 21 -8.64 -3.24 -11.96
N THR A 22 -9.64 -3.12 -12.83
CA THR A 22 -11.03 -3.41 -12.52
C THR A 22 -11.55 -4.45 -13.52
N SER A 23 -12.12 -5.55 -13.02
CA SER A 23 -12.72 -6.60 -13.86
C SER A 23 -14.10 -6.18 -14.40
N GLU A 24 -14.65 -6.96 -15.34
CA GLU A 24 -16.02 -6.75 -15.85
C GLU A 24 -17.08 -6.85 -14.74
N ASP A 25 -16.83 -7.67 -13.72
CA ASP A 25 -17.68 -7.83 -12.53
C ASP A 25 -17.50 -6.71 -11.49
N GLY A 26 -16.67 -5.71 -11.77
CA GLY A 26 -16.41 -4.58 -10.88
C GLY A 26 -15.41 -4.87 -9.74
N LEU A 27 -14.70 -6.00 -9.78
CA LEU A 27 -13.67 -6.31 -8.79
C LEU A 27 -12.41 -5.49 -9.07
N ILE A 28 -11.93 -4.78 -8.05
CA ILE A 28 -10.75 -3.91 -8.14
C ILE A 28 -9.55 -4.65 -7.54
N THR A 29 -8.49 -4.85 -8.30
CA THR A 29 -7.24 -5.47 -7.82
C THR A 29 -6.11 -4.45 -7.80
N ASN A 30 -5.45 -4.26 -6.66
CA ASN A 30 -4.34 -3.32 -6.51
C ASN A 30 -2.97 -4.01 -6.69
N GLU A 31 -1.89 -3.23 -6.58
CA GLU A 31 -0.50 -3.68 -6.72
C GLU A 31 -0.06 -4.69 -5.65
N TRP A 32 -0.75 -4.69 -4.50
CA TRP A 32 -0.53 -5.66 -3.44
C TRP A 32 -1.23 -6.99 -3.70
N GLY A 33 -2.06 -7.10 -4.75
CA GLY A 33 -2.89 -8.27 -5.05
C GLY A 33 -4.17 -8.37 -4.20
N MET A 34 -4.51 -7.33 -3.44
CA MET A 34 -5.76 -7.24 -2.70
C MET A 34 -6.91 -7.02 -3.68
N VAL A 35 -8.04 -7.68 -3.45
CA VAL A 35 -9.24 -7.50 -4.26
C VAL A 35 -10.29 -6.79 -3.44
N PHE A 36 -10.91 -5.77 -4.05
CA PHE A 36 -11.98 -4.98 -3.46
C PHE A 36 -13.25 -5.04 -4.29
N ILE A 37 -14.37 -4.77 -3.63
CA ILE A 37 -15.65 -4.46 -4.26
C ILE A 37 -16.04 -3.01 -3.98
N ASP A 38 -16.67 -2.36 -4.94
CA ASP A 38 -17.32 -1.06 -4.73
C ASP A 38 -18.59 -1.26 -3.89
N ALA A 39 -18.58 -0.73 -2.67
CA ALA A 39 -19.72 -0.74 -1.74
C ALA A 39 -20.33 0.66 -1.55
N GLY A 40 -20.07 1.60 -2.47
CA GLY A 40 -20.60 2.96 -2.47
C GLY A 40 -19.58 3.99 -1.99
N LEU A 41 -19.67 4.41 -0.73
CA LEU A 41 -18.75 5.44 -0.20
C LEU A 41 -17.33 4.92 0.01
N TYR A 42 -17.19 3.61 0.21
CA TYR A 42 -15.91 2.94 0.45
C TYR A 42 -15.84 1.65 -0.35
N ASN A 43 -14.61 1.27 -0.70
CA ASN A 43 -14.31 -0.05 -1.23
C ASN A 43 -14.14 -1.03 -0.07
N GLU A 44 -14.74 -2.20 -0.16
CA GLU A 44 -14.63 -3.25 0.85
C GLU A 44 -13.67 -4.35 0.38
N LEU A 45 -12.90 -4.92 1.30
CA LEU A 45 -12.03 -6.05 1.00
C LEU A 45 -12.87 -7.28 0.65
N TYR A 46 -12.62 -7.81 -0.53
CA TYR A 46 -13.31 -8.97 -1.07
C TYR A 46 -12.45 -10.24 -0.99
N SER A 47 -11.14 -10.13 -1.23
CA SER A 47 -10.21 -11.27 -1.14
C SER A 47 -8.82 -10.84 -0.70
N PHE A 48 -8.18 -11.71 0.09
CA PHE A 48 -6.87 -11.50 0.70
C PHE A 48 -5.84 -12.44 0.05
N PRO A 49 -4.80 -11.92 -0.64
CA PRO A 49 -3.92 -12.73 -1.47
C PRO A 49 -3.03 -13.72 -0.71
N LEU A 50 -2.81 -13.48 0.59
CA LEU A 50 -2.04 -14.31 1.51
C LEU A 50 -2.94 -14.97 2.57
N ALA A 51 -4.24 -15.15 2.30
CA ALA A 51 -5.19 -15.82 3.20
C ALA A 51 -4.78 -17.25 3.61
N GLN A 52 -3.89 -17.89 2.85
CA GLN A 52 -3.43 -19.26 3.07
C GLN A 52 -1.94 -19.34 3.42
N ALA A 53 -1.29 -18.21 3.70
CA ALA A 53 0.13 -18.20 4.08
C ALA A 53 0.31 -18.84 5.47
N GLU A 54 1.26 -19.78 5.57
CA GLU A 54 1.57 -20.50 6.81
C GLU A 54 3.08 -20.49 7.10
N THR A 55 3.91 -20.31 6.07
CA THR A 55 5.36 -20.43 6.13
C THR A 55 6.05 -19.17 5.63
N VAL A 56 7.28 -18.93 6.08
CA VAL A 56 8.15 -17.86 5.55
C VAL A 56 8.28 -17.92 4.03
N LYS A 57 8.35 -19.13 3.47
CA LYS A 57 8.46 -19.37 2.03
C LYS A 57 7.26 -18.87 1.24
N ASP A 58 6.07 -18.82 1.85
CA ASP A 58 4.87 -18.27 1.21
C ASP A 58 5.03 -16.76 0.98
N ILE A 59 5.65 -16.07 1.94
CA ILE A 59 5.95 -14.64 1.83
C ILE A 59 7.10 -14.38 0.85
N GLU A 60 8.16 -15.17 0.91
CA GLU A 60 9.31 -15.02 0.00
C GLU A 60 8.95 -15.21 -1.47
N LYS A 61 8.00 -16.10 -1.76
CA LYS A 61 7.51 -16.36 -3.13
C LYS A 61 6.44 -15.39 -3.59
N TYR A 62 5.82 -14.66 -2.67
CA TYR A 62 4.76 -13.73 -3.03
C TYR A 62 5.32 -12.59 -3.91
N PRO A 63 4.70 -12.30 -5.06
CA PRO A 63 5.22 -11.33 -6.01
C PRO A 63 4.88 -9.89 -5.59
N PHE A 64 5.47 -9.43 -4.48
CA PHE A 64 5.41 -8.03 -4.08
C PHE A 64 5.97 -7.14 -5.20
N PHE A 65 5.36 -5.97 -5.39
CA PHE A 65 5.88 -4.98 -6.33
C PHE A 65 7.24 -4.44 -5.90
N ASP A 66 7.99 -3.91 -6.87
CA ASP A 66 9.25 -3.22 -6.61
C ASP A 66 8.98 -1.84 -5.97
N PRO A 67 9.36 -1.61 -4.70
CA PRO A 67 9.14 -0.30 -4.08
C PRO A 67 9.94 0.82 -4.75
N PHE A 68 11.02 0.49 -5.48
CA PHE A 68 11.87 1.45 -6.18
C PHE A 68 11.42 1.76 -7.61
N ASP A 69 10.31 1.18 -8.08
CA ASP A 69 9.77 1.51 -9.39
C ASP A 69 9.43 3.01 -9.44
N LYS A 70 10.21 3.75 -10.23
CA LYS A 70 10.11 5.21 -10.33
C LYS A 70 8.76 5.69 -10.86
N SER A 71 8.03 4.84 -11.58
CA SER A 71 6.69 5.19 -12.08
C SER A 71 5.74 5.54 -10.93
N ARG A 72 5.91 4.91 -9.76
CA ARG A 72 5.11 5.13 -8.54
C ARG A 72 5.16 6.58 -8.05
N PHE A 73 6.26 7.29 -8.28
CA PHE A 73 6.50 8.60 -7.69
C PHE A 73 6.29 9.76 -8.68
N SER A 74 6.02 9.47 -9.97
CA SER A 74 5.96 10.50 -11.01
C SER A 74 4.94 11.60 -10.69
N LEU A 75 3.77 11.22 -10.18
CA LEU A 75 2.73 12.16 -9.76
C LEU A 75 3.12 12.95 -8.50
N ALA A 76 3.76 12.30 -7.53
CA ALA A 76 4.26 12.95 -6.32
C ALA A 76 5.27 14.05 -6.65
N TYR A 77 6.31 13.71 -7.43
CA TYR A 77 7.32 14.66 -7.89
C TYR A 77 6.72 15.80 -8.76
N GLN A 78 5.74 15.50 -9.61
CA GLN A 78 5.06 16.53 -10.40
C GLN A 78 4.29 17.50 -9.49
N THR A 79 3.60 16.97 -8.48
CA THR A 79 2.79 17.74 -7.53
C THR A 79 3.68 18.61 -6.63
N ALA A 80 4.76 18.04 -6.08
CA ALA A 80 5.76 18.75 -5.30
C ALA A 80 6.40 19.90 -6.10
N ARG A 81 6.86 19.65 -7.34
CA ARG A 81 7.41 20.71 -8.20
C ARG A 81 6.43 21.84 -8.49
N LYS A 82 5.13 21.51 -8.62
CA LYS A 82 4.10 22.49 -8.98
C LYS A 82 3.72 23.38 -7.79
N HIS A 83 3.80 22.87 -6.56
CA HIS A 83 3.20 23.52 -5.39
C HIS A 83 4.17 23.80 -4.24
N GLY A 84 5.32 23.13 -4.18
CA GLY A 84 6.23 23.11 -3.03
C GLY A 84 6.90 24.43 -2.68
N GLU A 85 6.85 25.45 -3.56
CA GLU A 85 7.31 26.81 -3.22
C GLU A 85 6.25 27.61 -2.45
N SER A 86 4.99 27.18 -2.47
CA SER A 86 3.84 27.93 -1.94
C SER A 86 3.18 27.31 -0.73
N VAL A 87 3.33 25.99 -0.53
CA VAL A 87 2.68 25.21 0.54
C VAL A 87 3.63 24.13 1.05
N GLY A 88 3.40 23.65 2.27
CA GLY A 88 4.08 22.46 2.78
C GLY A 88 3.71 21.21 1.98
N ILE A 89 4.67 20.28 1.84
CA ILE A 89 4.45 18.99 1.21
C ILE A 89 4.48 17.91 2.29
N ILE A 90 3.42 17.10 2.36
CA ILE A 90 3.32 15.95 3.26
C ILE A 90 3.42 14.68 2.42
N GLY A 91 4.44 13.87 2.69
CA GLY A 91 4.53 12.52 2.14
C GLY A 91 3.57 11.60 2.89
N ASP A 92 2.53 11.14 2.20
CA ASP A 92 1.49 10.28 2.76
C ASP A 92 1.87 8.80 2.61
N LEU A 93 1.73 8.06 3.72
CA LEU A 93 1.97 6.63 3.81
C LEU A 93 0.72 5.99 4.41
N GLU A 94 -0.21 5.65 3.52
CA GLU A 94 -1.47 5.02 3.90
C GLU A 94 -1.27 3.55 4.28
N CYS A 95 -2.10 3.06 5.19
CA CYS A 95 -2.25 1.63 5.52
C CYS A 95 -0.90 0.93 5.76
N SER A 96 -0.11 1.36 6.76
CA SER A 96 1.28 0.92 6.95
C SER A 96 1.42 -0.56 7.41
N ILE A 97 2.26 -0.84 8.41
CA ILE A 97 2.72 -2.21 8.72
C ILE A 97 1.56 -3.12 9.12
N PHE A 98 0.78 -2.72 10.13
CA PHE A 98 -0.31 -3.54 10.67
C PHE A 98 -1.46 -3.67 9.67
N GLU A 99 -1.93 -2.54 9.12
CA GLU A 99 -3.07 -2.50 8.19
C GLU A 99 -2.83 -3.29 6.92
N THR A 100 -1.72 -3.02 6.20
CA THR A 100 -1.40 -3.78 4.99
C THR A 100 -1.24 -5.27 5.29
N SER A 101 -0.64 -5.64 6.42
CA SER A 101 -0.44 -7.07 6.75
C SER A 101 -1.75 -7.83 6.91
N TRP A 102 -2.76 -7.24 7.54
CA TRP A 102 -4.06 -7.89 7.66
C TRP A 102 -4.91 -7.75 6.39
N TYR A 103 -4.74 -6.70 5.57
CA TYR A 103 -5.32 -6.64 4.22
C TYR A 103 -4.76 -7.73 3.29
N LEU A 104 -3.55 -8.22 3.55
CA LEU A 104 -2.95 -9.31 2.79
C LEU A 104 -3.46 -10.68 3.24
N THR A 105 -3.76 -10.86 4.53
CA THR A 105 -3.99 -12.19 5.13
C THR A 105 -5.41 -12.43 5.64
N GLY A 106 -6.19 -11.38 5.86
CA GLY A 106 -7.49 -11.40 6.54
C GLY A 106 -7.34 -11.14 8.05
N LEU A 107 -8.16 -10.24 8.60
CA LEU A 107 -8.02 -9.75 9.98
C LEU A 107 -8.14 -10.87 11.03
N GLU A 108 -9.15 -11.72 10.93
CA GLU A 108 -9.36 -12.81 11.89
C GLU A 108 -8.17 -13.77 11.91
N LYS A 109 -7.73 -14.23 10.72
CA LYS A 109 -6.55 -15.09 10.58
C LYS A 109 -5.30 -14.40 11.13
N PHE A 110 -5.07 -13.15 10.75
CA PHE A 110 -3.89 -12.40 11.17
C PHE A 110 -3.79 -12.30 12.70
N LEU A 111 -4.89 -11.96 13.37
CA LEU A 111 -4.93 -11.88 14.83
C LEU A 111 -4.72 -13.25 15.51
N MET A 112 -5.37 -14.29 14.99
CA MET A 112 -5.17 -15.67 15.47
C MET A 112 -3.72 -16.12 15.30
N ASP A 113 -3.12 -15.82 14.16
CA ASP A 113 -1.75 -16.21 13.86
C ASP A 113 -0.73 -15.44 14.68
N ILE A 114 -1.00 -14.17 15.02
CA ILE A 114 -0.18 -13.42 15.98
C ILE A 114 -0.21 -14.12 17.33
N MET A 115 -1.40 -14.49 17.82
CA MET A 115 -1.54 -15.21 19.09
C MET A 115 -0.84 -16.57 19.08
N MET A 116 -0.77 -17.23 17.93
CA MET A 116 -0.11 -18.51 17.75
C MET A 116 1.38 -18.39 17.38
N GLU A 117 1.91 -17.17 17.25
CA GLU A 117 3.29 -16.89 16.85
C GLU A 117 3.68 -17.61 15.54
N LYS A 118 2.82 -17.53 14.51
CA LYS A 118 3.08 -18.21 13.24
C LYS A 118 4.37 -17.70 12.58
N PRO A 119 5.18 -18.61 12.01
CA PRO A 119 6.53 -18.28 11.53
C PRO A 119 6.56 -17.32 10.33
N TYR A 120 5.49 -17.21 9.56
CA TYR A 120 5.45 -16.31 8.40
C TYR A 120 5.30 -14.84 8.77
N LEU A 121 4.80 -14.53 9.98
CA LEU A 121 4.38 -13.18 10.35
C LEU A 121 5.54 -12.19 10.39
N GLU A 122 6.68 -12.59 10.95
CA GLU A 122 7.88 -11.74 10.99
C GLU A 122 8.33 -11.38 9.58
N ALA A 123 8.41 -12.38 8.68
CA ALA A 123 8.76 -12.16 7.29
C ALA A 123 7.77 -11.24 6.56
N LEU A 124 6.48 -11.36 6.84
CA LEU A 124 5.45 -10.48 6.28
C LEU A 124 5.58 -9.04 6.79
N LEU A 125 5.67 -8.86 8.10
CA LEU A 125 5.77 -7.54 8.73
C LEU A 125 7.04 -6.82 8.29
N ASP A 126 8.17 -7.52 8.24
CA ASP A 126 9.44 -6.98 7.75
C ASP A 126 9.35 -6.55 6.29
N ARG A 127 8.71 -7.36 5.44
CA ARG A 127 8.55 -7.03 4.02
C ARG A 127 7.68 -5.80 3.84
N VAL A 128 6.55 -5.71 4.53
CA VAL A 128 5.63 -4.56 4.47
C VAL A 128 6.30 -3.31 5.04
N ALA A 129 7.01 -3.43 6.16
CA ALA A 129 7.77 -2.34 6.76
C ALA A 129 8.86 -1.81 5.84
N TRP A 130 9.61 -2.71 5.18
CA TRP A 130 10.62 -2.34 4.21
C TRP A 130 10.03 -1.58 3.02
N ILE A 131 8.95 -2.08 2.41
CA ILE A 131 8.27 -1.40 1.29
C ILE A 131 7.79 -0.01 1.69
N ASN A 132 7.15 0.13 2.86
CA ASN A 132 6.67 1.42 3.37
C ASN A 132 7.82 2.38 3.65
N THR A 133 8.91 1.90 4.25
CA THR A 133 10.09 2.70 4.58
C THR A 133 10.76 3.25 3.33
N GLU A 134 10.99 2.41 2.31
CA GLU A 134 11.61 2.86 1.06
C GLU A 134 10.68 3.79 0.28
N THR A 135 9.36 3.53 0.30
CA THR A 135 8.36 4.44 -0.28
C THR A 135 8.42 5.83 0.40
N GLY A 136 8.45 5.87 1.73
CA GLY A 136 8.56 7.12 2.48
C GLY A 136 9.85 7.89 2.19
N LYS A 137 10.98 7.17 2.09
CA LYS A 137 12.28 7.76 1.73
C LYS A 137 12.30 8.36 0.33
N GLU A 138 11.53 7.82 -0.61
CA GLU A 138 11.37 8.44 -1.93
C GLU A 138 10.45 9.66 -1.89
N LEU A 139 9.37 9.64 -1.11
CA LEU A 139 8.45 10.78 -0.99
C LEU A 139 9.11 12.01 -0.35
N ILE A 140 10.05 11.84 0.60
CA ILE A 140 10.80 12.97 1.17
C ILE A 140 11.83 13.57 0.20
N ARG A 141 12.12 12.91 -0.92
CA ARG A 141 13.02 13.40 -1.98
C ARG A 141 12.26 14.15 -3.09
N ALA A 142 10.93 14.15 -3.04
CA ALA A 142 10.03 14.69 -4.05
C ALA A 142 10.16 16.21 -4.27
#